data_AF-A0A954G0M3-F1
#
_entry.id   AF-A0A954G0M3-F1
#
_cell.length_a   1.000
_cell.length_b   1.000
_cell.length_c   1.000
_cell.angle_alpha   90.00
_cell.angle_beta   90.00
_cell.angle_gamma   90.00
#
_symmetry.space_group_name_H-M   'P 1'
#
loop_
_entity.id
_entity.type
_entity.pdbx_description
1 polymer ?
#
loop_
_entity_poly.entity_id
_entity_poly.type
_entity_poly.pdbx_seq_one_letter_code
_entity_poly.pdbx_strand_id
1 'polypeptide(L)'
;TQSPALKQPPVLWWMDTVNMTQFEPHFLIDVSEYVDTKLAMLDCHQSQLQRGKDSSFSPLRDLMLQQCAARGVQSGVAAAEAFQSHTAWKRCAAW
;
A
#
# COMPACT_ATOMS: atom_id res chain seq x y z
N THR A 1 13.62 24.07 4.10
CA THR A 1 12.75 23.45 5.13
C THR A 1 13.41 23.66 6.48
N GLN A 2 12.66 23.62 7.60
CA GLN A 2 13.25 23.73 8.95
C GLN A 2 13.78 22.38 9.49
N SER A 3 13.47 21.27 8.82
CA SER A 3 13.94 19.94 9.20
C SER A 3 15.45 19.81 8.99
N PRO A 4 16.17 19.14 9.91
CA PRO A 4 17.60 18.89 9.74
C PRO A 4 17.88 18.00 8.51
N ALA A 5 19.09 18.12 7.97
CA ALA A 5 19.53 17.24 6.89
C ALA A 5 19.61 15.78 7.37
N LEU A 6 19.13 14.85 6.52
CA LEU A 6 19.25 13.42 6.79
C LEU A 6 20.72 12.99 6.66
N LYS A 7 21.19 12.17 7.60
CA LYS A 7 22.56 11.63 7.61
C LYS A 7 22.84 10.68 6.45
N GLN A 8 21.79 10.07 5.90
CA GLN A 8 21.83 9.16 4.77
C GLN A 8 20.59 9.36 3.90
N PRO A 9 20.66 9.09 2.59
CA PRO A 9 19.48 9.09 1.73
C PRO A 9 18.40 8.15 2.28
N PRO A 10 17.12 8.54 2.24
CA PRO A 10 16.05 7.66 2.68
C PRO A 10 15.91 6.46 1.74
N VAL A 11 15.49 5.34 2.33
CA VAL A 11 15.01 4.19 1.57
C VAL A 11 13.68 4.56 0.94
N LEU A 12 13.50 4.21 -0.34
CA LEU A 12 12.27 4.47 -1.07
C LEU A 12 11.67 3.15 -1.53
N TRP A 13 10.37 2.99 -1.29
CA TRP A 13 9.58 1.84 -1.74
C TRP A 13 8.38 2.32 -2.53
N TRP A 14 8.04 1.59 -3.58
CA TRP A 14 6.76 1.74 -4.26
C TRP A 14 5.77 0.78 -3.64
N MET A 15 4.60 1.29 -3.26
CA MET A 15 3.48 0.46 -2.85
C MET A 15 2.80 -0.12 -4.09
N ASP A 16 2.25 -1.32 -3.95
CA ASP A 16 1.41 -1.97 -4.94
C ASP A 16 0.26 -1.06 -5.43
N THR A 17 -0.16 -1.30 -6.66
CA THR A 17 -1.31 -0.62 -7.25
C THR A 17 -2.60 -1.24 -6.70
N VAL A 18 -3.65 -0.44 -6.54
CA VAL A 18 -4.92 -0.89 -5.95
C VAL A 18 -5.56 -2.09 -6.67
N ASN A 19 -5.29 -2.22 -7.97
CA ASN A 19 -5.76 -3.31 -8.83
C ASN A 19 -4.70 -4.41 -9.03
N MET A 20 -3.53 -4.30 -8.40
CA MET A 20 -2.39 -5.22 -8.49
C MET A 20 -1.86 -5.44 -9.92
N THR A 21 -2.19 -4.55 -10.86
CA THR A 21 -1.82 -4.74 -12.27
C THR A 21 -0.38 -4.36 -12.52
N GLN A 22 0.35 -5.22 -13.24
CA GLN A 22 1.75 -4.99 -13.64
C GLN A 22 2.67 -4.70 -12.45
N PHE A 23 2.39 -5.29 -11.29
CA PHE A 23 3.16 -5.10 -10.06
C PHE A 23 3.63 -6.43 -9.47
N GLU A 24 4.92 -6.72 -9.64
CA GLU A 24 5.60 -7.85 -9.02
C GLU A 24 6.25 -7.39 -7.70
N PRO A 25 5.80 -7.86 -6.52
CA PRO A 25 6.35 -7.41 -5.25
C PRO A 25 7.78 -7.91 -5.03
N HIS A 26 8.64 -7.07 -4.44
CA HIS A 26 9.93 -7.54 -3.91
C HIS A 26 9.77 -8.12 -2.50
N PHE A 27 8.82 -7.61 -1.73
CA PHE A 27 8.52 -8.08 -0.38
C PHE A 27 7.07 -7.75 0.00
N LEU A 28 6.59 -8.44 1.02
CA LEU A 28 5.25 -8.27 1.60
C LEU A 28 5.38 -7.98 3.09
N ILE A 29 4.49 -7.14 3.60
CA ILE A 29 4.37 -6.81 5.02
C ILE A 29 3.05 -7.38 5.53
N ASP A 30 3.08 -8.21 6.57
CA ASP A 30 1.86 -8.66 7.26
C ASP A 30 1.18 -7.46 7.92
N VAL A 31 -0.06 -7.20 7.52
CA VAL A 31 -0.90 -6.12 8.07
C VAL A 31 -2.19 -6.67 8.66
N SER A 32 -2.25 -7.96 8.99
CA SER A 32 -3.45 -8.65 9.46
C SER A 32 -4.12 -7.94 10.64
N GLU A 33 -3.33 -7.42 11.59
CA GLU A 33 -3.84 -6.69 12.76
C GLU A 33 -4.27 -5.25 12.46
N TYR A 34 -3.94 -4.72 11.27
CA TYR A 34 -4.10 -3.30 10.92
C TYR A 34 -5.16 -3.04 9.85
N VAL A 35 -5.80 -4.09 9.32
CA VAL A 35 -6.83 -3.96 8.26
C VAL A 35 -7.97 -3.04 8.70
N ASP A 36 -8.46 -3.17 9.93
CA ASP A 36 -9.56 -2.34 10.45
C ASP A 36 -9.15 -0.86 10.58
N THR A 37 -7.90 -0.60 10.98
CA THR A 37 -7.37 0.76 11.04
C THR A 37 -7.30 1.36 9.63
N LYS A 38 -6.82 0.59 8.66
CA LYS A 38 -6.74 1.02 7.26
C LYS A 38 -8.13 1.33 6.68
N LEU A 39 -9.13 0.50 7.01
CA LEU A 39 -10.52 0.74 6.64
C LEU A 39 -11.05 2.05 7.25
N ALA A 40 -10.84 2.28 8.54
CA ALA A 40 -11.27 3.52 9.20
C ALA A 40 -10.59 4.75 8.57
N MET A 41 -9.30 4.66 8.22
CA MET A 41 -8.59 5.72 7.51
C MET A 41 -9.16 5.96 6.11
N LEU A 42 -9.55 4.90 5.39
CA LEU A 42 -10.20 5.03 4.09
C LEU A 42 -11.56 5.73 4.22
N ASP A 43 -12.35 5.37 5.23
CA ASP A 43 -13.66 5.96 5.51
C ASP A 43 -13.58 7.46 5.85
N CYS A 44 -12.43 7.98 6.29
CA CYS A 44 -12.25 9.43 6.43
C CYS A 44 -12.29 10.20 5.08
N HIS A 45 -12.04 9.52 3.95
CA HIS A 45 -11.96 10.12 2.61
C HIS A 45 -13.33 10.18 1.93
N GLN A 46 -14.30 10.77 2.62
CA GLN A 46 -15.71 10.81 2.19
C GLN A 46 -15.90 11.45 0.81
N SER A 47 -15.17 12.51 0.45
CA SER A 47 -15.33 13.14 -0.87
C SER A 47 -14.81 12.29 -2.04
N GLN A 48 -13.92 11.35 -1.74
CA GLN A 48 -13.42 10.35 -2.67
C GLN A 48 -14.38 9.17 -2.75
N LEU A 49 -14.97 8.75 -1.62
CA LEU A 49 -15.88 7.59 -1.54
C LEU A 49 -17.33 7.91 -1.97
N GLN A 50 -17.84 9.11 -1.73
CA GLN A 50 -19.24 9.51 -1.99
C GLN A 50 -19.54 9.78 -3.47
N ARG A 51 -18.53 9.70 -4.37
CA ARG A 51 -18.76 9.70 -5.82
C ARG A 51 -19.45 8.44 -6.33
N GLY A 52 -19.74 7.46 -5.47
CA GLY A 52 -20.36 6.17 -5.79
C GLY A 52 -21.78 6.16 -6.39
N LYS A 53 -22.39 7.31 -6.71
CA LYS A 53 -23.59 7.36 -7.60
C LYS A 53 -23.24 7.49 -9.08
N ASP A 54 -21.98 7.81 -9.42
CA ASP A 54 -21.48 7.70 -10.79
C ASP A 54 -21.13 6.24 -11.08
N SER A 55 -21.65 5.70 -12.18
CA SER A 55 -21.42 4.34 -12.66
C SER A 55 -19.95 3.99 -12.98
N SER A 56 -19.04 4.95 -12.84
CA SER A 56 -17.60 4.79 -13.02
C SER A 56 -16.82 4.58 -11.71
N PHE A 57 -17.48 4.60 -10.56
CA PHE A 57 -16.78 4.47 -9.28
C PHE A 57 -16.46 3.00 -8.97
N SER A 58 -15.18 2.66 -9.02
CA SER A 58 -14.70 1.39 -8.50
C SER A 58 -14.80 1.39 -6.97
N PRO A 59 -15.33 0.33 -6.33
CA PRO A 59 -15.45 0.29 -4.88
C PRO A 59 -14.05 0.18 -4.25
N LEU A 60 -13.42 1.33 -4.01
CA LEU A 60 -12.04 1.44 -3.51
C LEU A 60 -11.82 0.62 -2.23
N ARG A 61 -12.85 0.55 -1.37
CA ARG A 61 -12.86 -0.29 -0.17
C ARG A 61 -12.72 -1.77 -0.50
N ASP A 62 -13.53 -2.28 -1.42
CA ASP A 62 -13.53 -3.69 -1.80
C ASP A 62 -12.23 -4.05 -2.52
N LEU A 63 -11.74 -3.16 -3.40
CA LEU A 63 -10.44 -3.34 -4.04
C LEU A 63 -9.29 -3.38 -3.02
N MET A 64 -9.30 -2.49 -2.02
CA MET A 64 -8.29 -2.48 -0.97
C MET A 64 -8.31 -3.78 -0.16
N LEU A 65 -9.50 -4.27 0.22
CA LEU A 65 -9.65 -5.54 0.93
C LEU A 65 -9.20 -6.72 0.08
N GLN A 66 -9.57 -6.75 -1.19
CA GLN A 66 -9.15 -7.78 -2.13
C GLN A 66 -7.63 -7.78 -2.32
N GLN A 67 -7.00 -6.61 -2.45
CA GLN A 67 -5.55 -6.47 -2.52
C GLN A 67 -4.89 -7.05 -1.28
N CYS A 68 -5.32 -6.62 -0.08
CA CYS A 68 -4.78 -7.10 1.19
C CYS A 68 -4.87 -8.62 1.32
N ALA A 69 -6.04 -9.20 1.02
CA ALA A 69 -6.26 -10.63 1.11
C ALA A 69 -5.46 -11.42 0.06
N ALA A 70 -5.44 -10.97 -1.19
CA ALA A 70 -4.71 -11.64 -2.28
C ALA A 70 -3.20 -11.69 -2.00
N ARG A 71 -2.65 -10.58 -1.48
CA ARG A 71 -1.25 -10.51 -1.05
C ARG A 71 -1.00 -11.33 0.22
N GLY A 72 -1.94 -11.34 1.16
CA GLY A 72 -1.87 -12.22 2.35
C GLY A 72 -1.75 -13.69 1.98
N VAL A 73 -2.55 -14.16 1.01
CA VAL A 73 -2.46 -15.53 0.48
C VAL A 73 -1.08 -15.83 -0.10
N GLN A 74 -0.44 -14.88 -0.78
CA GLN A 74 0.90 -15.06 -1.35
C GLN A 74 1.99 -15.19 -0.27
N SER A 75 1.79 -14.63 0.93
CA SER A 75 2.74 -14.67 2.05
C SER A 75 2.32 -15.60 3.21
N GLY A 76 1.18 -16.29 3.10
CA GLY A 76 0.70 -17.23 4.12
C GLY A 76 0.09 -16.56 5.36
N VAL A 77 -0.31 -15.28 5.27
CA VAL A 77 -0.95 -14.52 6.35
C VAL A 77 -2.36 -14.07 5.95
N ALA A 78 -3.15 -13.56 6.89
CA ALA A 78 -4.54 -13.18 6.60
C ALA A 78 -4.64 -11.95 5.67
N ALA A 79 -3.76 -10.96 5.86
CA ALA A 79 -3.67 -9.80 5.00
C ALA A 79 -2.24 -9.26 4.91
N ALA A 80 -1.81 -8.86 3.71
CA ALA A 80 -0.49 -8.26 3.50
C ALA A 80 -0.52 -7.06 2.54
N GLU A 81 0.43 -6.16 2.70
CA GLU A 81 0.72 -5.10 1.72
C GLU A 81 2.00 -5.42 0.96
N ALA A 82 1.98 -5.17 -0.35
CA ALA A 82 3.08 -5.48 -1.26
C ALA A 82 3.85 -4.21 -1.63
N PHE A 83 5.18 -4.36 -1.74
CA PHE A 83 6.06 -3.25 -2.06
C PHE A 83 7.21 -3.68 -2.98
N GLN A 84 7.73 -2.72 -3.74
CA GLN A 84 8.96 -2.83 -4.51
C GLN A 84 10.01 -1.87 -3.96
N SER A 85 11.23 -2.37 -3.77
CA SER A 85 12.36 -1.53 -3.40
C SER A 85 12.85 -0.69 -4.57
N HIS A 86 12.96 0.64 -4.38
CA HIS A 86 13.62 1.53 -5.33
C HIS A 86 15.14 1.45 -5.17
N THR A 87 15.75 0.56 -5.94
CA THR A 87 17.22 0.45 -6.00
C THR A 87 17.80 1.56 -6.88
N ALA A 88 18.43 2.55 -6.25
CA ALA A 88 19.24 3.55 -6.94
C ALA A 88 20.56 3.78 -6.20
N TRP A 89 21.51 4.40 -6.91
CA TRP A 89 22.83 4.72 -6.37
C TRP A 89 22.73 5.42 -5.00
N LYS A 90 23.43 4.88 -4.00
CA LYS A 90 23.39 5.29 -2.58
C LYS A 90 22.04 5.16 -1.85
N ARG A 91 21.06 4.47 -2.45
CA ARG A 91 19.71 4.21 -1.87
C ARG A 91 19.39 2.71 -1.74
N CYS A 92 20.37 1.85 -2.01
CA CYS A 92 20.29 0.42 -1.75
C CYS A 92 20.67 0.14 -0.29
N ALA A 93 19.89 0.59 0.69
CA ALA A 93 20.02 0.04 2.03
C ALA A 93 19.19 -1.24 2.08
N ALA A 94 19.86 -2.36 2.27
CA ALA A 94 19.23 -3.60 2.67
C ALA A 94 18.87 -3.48 4.16
N TRP A 95 17.65 -3.94 4.46
CA TRP A 95 17.05 -4.24 5.75
C TRP A 95 18.04 -4.53 6.88
#